data_AF-A0AA39TPG8-F1
#
_entry.id   AF-A0AA39TPG8-F1
#
_cell.length_a   1.000
_cell.length_b   1.000
_cell.length_c   1.000
_cell.angle_alpha   90.00
_cell.angle_beta   90.00
_cell.angle_gamma   90.00
#
_symmetry.space_group_name_H-M   'P 1'
#
loop_
_entity.id
_entity.type
_entity.pdbx_description
1 polymer ?
#
loop_
_entity_poly.entity_id
_entity_poly.type
_entity_poly.pdbx_seq_one_letter_code
_entity_poly.pdbx_strand_id
1 'polypeptide(L)'
;MSLTPPPSMPSETALQSVRENLKDNVFRGVGGFWAKYFVDKSWSAAAQSEMQGTESAHVVGKLAADVLDLAHLDALTEWLATFQAAFDAPGFHFRSQSTTTPDSPFRASIYLETPGGQGVAGSTRVFGEYHHGSAPAAAEDDGDFTASSPHLFVQALAGYAMMSDEECGINTFVKRLGSKSDGYVSLHLDDLLYLGPDVIAAPNYLVGLGTTCYAASASTIGEPNIVVKFSWRMDETPTELQALKRAGERNVWGVIRLLGYRDLGSIAGIRQGLQFPRPFIDRNLSCVVTAPLGRPIQKFASIRELLEVLRDLVKALRSLHIDGRMIHRDIAIKNVVINSQHGDDSPKGVLIDFDQALDLDNRRDVEPLVGSDGFMAIGILSWRPHTYRHDLESLFYVFLWLAIGNDREHDDAYEILEGLPKTSRLWKWCSMDFYAVGQVKAVDMSPEGFLGILDEFSADFASLQGLAQKLHGLIFPVRDGKIFTGTETEQAAIERLYDGTADAFNQAALGFQD
;
A
#
# COMPACT_ATOMS: atom_id res chain seq x y z
N MET A 1 -1.82 33.09 -14.09
CA MET A 1 -2.35 32.44 -12.88
C MET A 1 -3.56 31.62 -13.32
N SER A 2 -3.37 30.32 -13.53
CA SER A 2 -4.47 29.39 -13.80
C SER A 2 -4.98 28.93 -12.44
N LEU A 3 -6.24 29.25 -12.14
CA LEU A 3 -6.95 28.75 -10.97
C LEU A 3 -7.27 27.27 -11.24
N THR A 4 -6.71 26.38 -10.44
CA THR A 4 -7.10 24.97 -10.41
C THR A 4 -8.59 24.89 -10.03
N PRO A 5 -9.42 24.15 -10.78
CA PRO A 5 -10.82 23.97 -10.42
C PRO A 5 -10.93 23.24 -9.06
N PRO A 6 -12.00 23.48 -8.29
CA PRO A 6 -12.24 22.73 -7.05
C PRO A 6 -12.29 21.22 -7.36
N PRO A 7 -11.80 20.36 -6.46
CA PRO A 7 -11.83 18.92 -6.67
C PRO A 7 -13.28 18.49 -6.90
N SER A 8 -13.51 17.81 -8.03
CA SER A 8 -14.80 17.24 -8.39
C SER A 8 -15.31 16.32 -7.29
N MET A 9 -16.61 16.37 -6.99
CA MET A 9 -17.26 15.40 -6.09
C MET A 9 -16.85 13.97 -6.48
N PRO A 10 -16.50 13.10 -5.50
CA PRO A 10 -16.19 11.70 -5.77
C PRO A 10 -17.36 11.04 -6.51
N SER A 11 -17.09 10.17 -7.48
CA SER A 11 -18.13 9.42 -8.17
C SER A 11 -18.94 8.57 -7.17
N GLU A 12 -20.21 8.26 -7.48
CA GLU A 12 -21.02 7.38 -6.62
C GLU A 12 -20.34 6.02 -6.40
N THR A 13 -19.58 5.53 -7.39
CA THR A 13 -18.74 4.34 -7.28
C THR A 13 -17.63 4.50 -6.22
N ALA A 14 -16.97 5.66 -6.18
CA ALA A 14 -15.95 5.96 -5.15
C ALA A 14 -16.59 6.07 -3.76
N LEU A 15 -17.77 6.70 -3.64
CA LEU A 15 -18.52 6.77 -2.39
C LEU A 15 -18.98 5.39 -1.92
N GLN A 16 -19.44 4.53 -2.82
CA GLN A 16 -19.83 3.16 -2.48
C GLN A 16 -18.64 2.32 -1.99
N SER A 17 -17.47 2.45 -2.64
CA SER A 17 -16.23 1.82 -2.19
C SER A 17 -15.83 2.27 -0.79
N VAL A 18 -15.91 3.58 -0.51
CA VAL A 18 -15.68 4.14 0.82
C VAL A 18 -16.66 3.57 1.85
N ARG A 19 -17.96 3.51 1.55
CA ARG A 19 -18.98 2.95 2.45
C ARG A 19 -18.72 1.48 2.77
N GLU A 20 -18.38 0.67 1.77
CA GLU A 20 -18.05 -0.74 1.99
C GLU A 20 -16.76 -0.91 2.81
N ASN A 21 -15.72 -0.09 2.58
CA ASN A 21 -14.50 -0.11 3.39
C ASN A 21 -14.77 0.22 4.87
N LEU A 22 -15.67 1.17 5.14
CA LEU A 22 -16.03 1.61 6.49
C LEU A 22 -17.03 0.68 7.19
N LYS A 23 -17.72 -0.17 6.44
CA LYS A 23 -18.69 -1.14 6.97
C LYS A 23 -18.04 -2.00 8.04
N ASP A 24 -18.68 -2.05 9.21
CA ASP A 24 -18.19 -2.72 10.42
C ASP A 24 -16.89 -2.17 11.06
N ASN A 25 -16.28 -1.13 10.50
CA ASN A 25 -15.08 -0.49 11.03
C ASN A 25 -15.36 0.84 11.75
N VAL A 26 -16.60 1.30 11.74
CA VAL A 26 -17.09 2.44 12.53
C VAL A 26 -17.66 1.95 13.87
N PHE A 27 -17.27 2.59 14.96
CA PHE A 27 -17.77 2.30 16.30
C PHE A 27 -18.65 3.45 16.78
N ARG A 28 -19.91 3.14 17.09
CA ARG A 28 -20.89 4.09 17.63
C ARG A 28 -21.06 3.83 19.12
N GLY A 29 -21.30 4.84 19.96
CA GLY A 29 -21.49 4.57 21.40
C GLY A 29 -20.18 4.33 22.14
N VAL A 30 -19.08 4.95 21.72
CA VAL A 30 -17.76 4.75 22.34
C VAL A 30 -17.67 5.59 23.61
N GLY A 31 -17.84 4.95 24.76
CA GLY A 31 -17.75 5.61 26.06
C GLY A 31 -16.32 6.10 26.36
N GLY A 32 -16.21 7.11 27.24
CA GLY A 32 -14.91 7.62 27.69
C GLY A 32 -14.21 8.57 26.72
N PHE A 33 -14.81 8.90 25.57
CA PHE A 33 -14.24 9.86 24.60
C PHE A 33 -13.89 11.20 25.24
N TRP A 34 -14.85 11.83 25.92
CA TRP A 34 -14.64 13.11 26.60
C TRP A 34 -13.56 13.02 27.67
N ALA A 35 -13.57 11.96 28.48
CA ALA A 35 -12.56 11.73 29.52
C ALA A 35 -11.15 11.57 28.94
N LYS A 36 -11.02 10.82 27.83
CA LYS A 36 -9.72 10.58 27.20
C LYS A 36 -9.15 11.83 26.54
N TYR A 37 -9.99 12.56 25.80
CA TYR A 37 -9.52 13.64 24.94
C TYR A 37 -9.64 15.01 25.62
N PHE A 38 -10.68 15.31 26.42
CA PHE A 38 -10.96 16.67 26.88
C PHE A 38 -10.81 16.90 28.39
N VAL A 39 -10.67 15.84 29.19
CA VAL A 39 -10.52 15.96 30.65
C VAL A 39 -9.04 15.95 31.02
N ASP A 40 -8.66 16.85 31.93
CA ASP A 40 -7.31 16.98 32.51
C ASP A 40 -6.17 17.17 31.50
N LYS A 41 -6.46 17.74 30.32
CA LYS A 41 -5.41 18.13 29.37
C LYS A 41 -4.93 19.56 29.59
N SER A 42 -3.64 19.76 29.35
CA SER A 42 -3.02 21.10 29.38
C SER A 42 -3.71 22.06 28.41
N TRP A 43 -4.05 21.60 27.20
CA TRP A 43 -4.79 22.41 26.24
C TRP A 43 -6.25 22.60 26.62
N SER A 44 -6.90 21.65 27.31
CA SER A 44 -8.30 21.84 27.73
C SER A 44 -8.39 22.95 28.79
N ALA A 45 -7.41 23.02 29.70
CA ALA A 45 -7.29 24.13 30.65
C ALA A 45 -6.91 25.44 29.96
N ALA A 46 -6.03 25.40 28.94
CA ALA A 46 -5.66 26.58 28.16
C ALA A 46 -6.85 27.13 27.35
N ALA A 47 -7.57 26.26 26.63
CA ALA A 47 -8.81 26.57 25.92
C ALA A 47 -9.85 27.13 26.89
N GLN A 48 -10.07 26.50 28.06
CA GLN A 48 -10.99 27.03 29.06
C GLN A 48 -10.56 28.40 29.60
N SER A 49 -9.27 28.60 29.88
CA SER A 49 -8.72 29.88 30.35
C SER A 49 -8.83 30.98 29.29
N GLU A 50 -8.59 30.64 28.03
CA GLU A 50 -8.73 31.54 26.89
C GLU A 50 -10.20 31.90 26.68
N MET A 51 -11.11 30.93 26.78
CA MET A 51 -12.56 31.14 26.69
C MET A 51 -13.14 31.91 27.88
N GLN A 52 -12.50 31.86 29.06
CA GLN A 52 -12.92 32.57 30.27
C GLN A 52 -12.26 33.96 30.43
N GLY A 53 -11.31 34.32 29.56
CA GLY A 53 -10.75 35.66 29.49
C GLY A 53 -11.85 36.70 29.21
N THR A 54 -11.80 37.85 29.88
CA THR A 54 -12.89 38.86 29.85
C THR A 54 -13.27 39.35 28.45
N GLU A 55 -12.32 39.38 27.49
CA GLU A 55 -12.59 39.74 26.09
C GLU A 55 -13.14 38.56 25.28
N SER A 56 -12.58 37.37 25.46
CA SER A 56 -12.95 36.15 24.75
C SER A 56 -14.27 35.53 25.22
N ALA A 57 -14.68 35.72 26.48
CA ALA A 57 -15.94 35.18 27.01
C ALA A 57 -17.17 35.78 26.31
N HIS A 58 -17.10 37.05 25.92
CA HIS A 58 -18.14 37.69 25.11
C HIS A 58 -18.16 37.08 23.69
N VAL A 59 -17.00 36.87 23.09
CA VAL A 59 -16.87 36.29 21.74
C VAL A 59 -17.36 34.84 21.73
N VAL A 60 -17.02 34.04 22.74
CA VAL A 60 -17.50 32.66 22.93
C VAL A 60 -19.01 32.61 23.13
N GLY A 61 -19.56 33.49 23.98
CA GLY A 61 -21.01 33.57 24.19
C GLY A 61 -21.75 33.95 22.91
N LYS A 62 -21.17 34.84 22.11
CA LYS A 62 -21.70 35.21 20.80
C LYS A 62 -21.62 34.05 19.80
N LEU A 63 -20.45 33.41 19.66
CA LEU A 63 -20.27 32.25 18.78
C LEU A 63 -21.21 31.09 19.13
N ALA A 64 -21.39 30.81 20.43
CA ALA A 64 -22.31 29.79 20.92
C ALA A 64 -23.79 30.16 20.70
N ALA A 65 -24.15 31.44 20.69
CA ALA A 65 -25.50 31.86 20.32
C ALA A 65 -25.70 31.76 18.79
N ASP A 66 -24.76 32.28 18.01
CA ASP A 66 -24.81 32.36 16.55
C ASP A 66 -24.84 30.96 15.90
N VAL A 67 -24.23 29.94 16.53
CA VAL A 67 -24.19 28.57 15.99
C VAL A 67 -25.57 27.94 15.84
N LEU A 68 -26.56 28.38 16.64
CA LEU A 68 -27.93 27.87 16.59
C LEU A 68 -28.69 28.35 15.35
N ASP A 69 -28.26 29.47 14.76
CA ASP A 69 -28.94 30.16 13.67
C ASP A 69 -28.29 29.91 12.29
N LEU A 70 -27.26 29.04 12.22
CA LEU A 70 -26.57 28.74 10.96
C LEU A 70 -27.47 27.88 10.06
N ALA A 71 -28.10 28.51 9.07
CA ALA A 71 -29.08 27.88 8.18
C ALA A 71 -28.55 27.59 6.76
N HIS A 72 -27.31 27.96 6.44
CA HIS A 72 -26.70 27.76 5.12
C HIS A 72 -25.16 27.79 5.19
N LEU A 73 -24.51 27.28 4.14
CA LEU A 73 -23.06 27.04 4.10
C LEU A 73 -22.21 28.31 4.26
N ASP A 74 -22.63 29.43 3.67
CA ASP A 74 -21.89 30.68 3.77
C ASP A 74 -21.85 31.19 5.22
N ALA A 75 -22.97 31.12 5.94
CA ALA A 75 -23.04 31.49 7.35
C ALA A 75 -22.12 30.60 8.21
N LEU A 76 -22.08 29.29 7.96
CA LEU A 76 -21.15 28.39 8.67
C LEU A 76 -19.69 28.71 8.35
N THR A 77 -19.38 29.07 7.10
CA THR A 77 -18.03 29.42 6.67
C THR A 77 -17.54 30.71 7.34
N GLU A 78 -18.39 31.74 7.37
CA GLU A 78 -18.11 33.01 8.07
C GLU A 78 -17.99 32.82 9.59
N TRP A 79 -18.83 31.95 10.16
CA TRP A 79 -18.77 31.60 11.58
C TRP A 79 -17.45 30.90 11.92
N LEU A 80 -17.01 29.93 11.11
CA LEU A 80 -15.72 29.24 11.29
C LEU A 80 -14.52 30.20 11.15
N ALA A 81 -14.58 31.14 10.20
CA ALA A 81 -13.55 32.17 10.05
C ALA A 81 -13.49 33.11 11.27
N THR A 82 -14.65 33.47 11.83
CA THR A 82 -14.75 34.30 13.04
C THR A 82 -14.22 33.56 14.26
N PHE A 83 -14.60 32.29 14.41
CA PHE A 83 -14.04 31.39 15.43
C PHE A 83 -12.52 31.33 15.31
N GLN A 84 -12.01 31.06 14.13
CA GLN A 84 -10.58 30.90 13.91
C GLN A 84 -9.76 32.17 14.17
N ALA A 85 -10.30 33.34 13.84
CA ALA A 85 -9.67 34.62 14.17
C ALA A 85 -9.64 34.91 15.69
N ALA A 86 -10.58 34.34 16.45
CA ALA A 86 -10.70 34.56 17.89
C ALA A 86 -9.76 33.68 18.74
N PHE A 87 -9.35 32.52 18.22
CA PHE A 87 -8.60 31.49 18.96
C PHE A 87 -7.16 31.26 18.48
N ASP A 88 -6.61 32.23 17.72
CA ASP A 88 -5.25 32.24 17.12
C ASP A 88 -4.61 30.85 17.01
N ALA A 89 -5.13 30.04 16.07
CA ALA A 89 -4.70 28.67 15.83
C ALA A 89 -3.77 28.59 14.60
N PRO A 90 -2.48 28.97 14.72
CA PRO A 90 -1.58 29.10 13.57
C PRO A 90 -1.24 27.77 12.87
N GLY A 91 -1.61 26.62 13.47
CA GLY A 91 -1.29 25.28 12.98
C GLY A 91 -2.36 24.63 12.10
N PHE A 92 -3.59 25.16 12.02
CA PHE A 92 -4.70 24.55 11.28
C PHE A 92 -5.70 25.57 10.74
N HIS A 93 -6.53 25.21 9.75
CA HIS A 93 -7.61 25.99 9.17
C HIS A 93 -8.89 25.17 9.08
N PHE A 94 -10.02 25.77 9.46
CA PHE A 94 -11.32 25.10 9.35
C PHE A 94 -11.94 25.30 7.96
N ARG A 95 -12.51 24.26 7.40
CA ARG A 95 -13.26 24.31 6.13
C ARG A 95 -14.63 23.66 6.31
N SER A 96 -15.61 24.06 5.53
CA SER A 96 -16.95 23.46 5.55
C SER A 96 -17.36 23.01 4.15
N GLN A 97 -18.18 21.95 4.09
CA GLN A 97 -18.80 21.49 2.84
C GLN A 97 -20.25 21.10 3.12
N SER A 98 -21.19 21.61 2.30
CA SER A 98 -22.61 21.24 2.43
C SER A 98 -22.83 19.77 2.10
N THR A 99 -23.56 19.08 2.97
CA THR A 99 -24.04 17.70 2.80
C THR A 99 -25.58 17.64 2.76
N THR A 100 -26.22 18.82 2.61
CA THR A 100 -27.68 18.98 2.64
C THR A 100 -28.34 18.26 1.46
N THR A 101 -29.37 17.44 1.73
CA THR A 101 -30.25 16.91 0.68
C THR A 101 -31.49 17.80 0.51
N PRO A 102 -32.14 17.85 -0.67
CA PRO A 102 -33.19 18.82 -0.99
C PRO A 102 -34.39 18.85 -0.02
N ASP A 103 -34.66 17.74 0.67
CA ASP A 103 -35.80 17.56 1.57
C ASP A 103 -35.40 17.54 3.06
N SER A 104 -34.19 18.00 3.40
CA SER A 104 -33.63 17.96 4.75
C SER A 104 -33.21 19.35 5.26
N PRO A 105 -33.21 19.60 6.59
CA PRO A 105 -32.60 20.80 7.14
C PRO A 105 -31.12 20.88 6.79
N PHE A 106 -30.56 22.10 6.77
CA PHE A 106 -29.18 22.34 6.39
C PHE A 106 -28.20 21.47 7.19
N ARG A 107 -27.32 20.78 6.45
CA ARG A 107 -26.23 19.95 6.96
C ARG A 107 -24.92 20.29 6.25
N ALA A 108 -23.83 20.25 7.01
CA ALA A 108 -22.49 20.43 6.47
C ALA A 108 -21.44 19.67 7.28
N SER A 109 -20.44 19.13 6.60
CA SER A 109 -19.25 18.59 7.25
C SER A 109 -18.26 19.72 7.54
N ILE A 110 -17.63 19.70 8.71
CA ILE A 110 -16.52 20.60 9.07
C ILE A 110 -15.21 19.81 8.95
N TYR A 111 -14.17 20.48 8.45
CA TYR A 111 -12.85 19.91 8.23
C TYR A 111 -11.79 20.76 8.92
N LEU A 112 -10.68 20.13 9.32
CA LEU A 112 -9.48 20.78 9.83
C LEU A 112 -8.31 20.48 8.86
N GLU A 113 -7.63 21.52 8.38
CA GLU A 113 -6.54 21.44 7.40
C GLU A 113 -5.26 22.09 7.96
N THR A 114 -4.06 21.54 7.73
CA THR A 114 -2.80 22.22 8.13
C THR A 114 -2.38 23.28 7.09
N PRO A 115 -1.82 24.45 7.48
CA PRO A 115 -1.27 25.41 6.53
C PRO A 115 -0.04 24.83 5.82
N GLY A 116 -0.04 24.83 4.47
CA GLY A 116 1.16 24.58 3.68
C GLY A 116 1.19 23.40 2.69
N GLY A 117 0.07 22.90 2.17
CA GLY A 117 0.19 22.04 0.98
C GLY A 117 -1.06 21.28 0.58
N GLN A 118 -1.57 21.61 -0.60
CA GLN A 118 -2.33 20.70 -1.43
C GLN A 118 -1.59 19.35 -1.53
N GLY A 119 -2.28 18.23 -1.27
CA GLY A 119 -1.98 16.98 -1.96
C GLY A 119 -1.06 15.94 -1.28
N VAL A 120 -1.05 15.80 0.05
CA VAL A 120 -0.47 14.60 0.69
C VAL A 120 -1.58 13.84 1.42
N ALA A 121 -1.71 12.53 1.17
CA ALA A 121 -2.68 11.70 1.87
C ALA A 121 -2.53 11.85 3.39
N GLY A 122 -3.56 12.38 4.06
CA GLY A 122 -3.57 12.62 5.51
C GLY A 122 -3.56 14.08 5.98
N SER A 123 -3.57 15.08 5.07
CA SER A 123 -3.56 16.51 5.43
C SER A 123 -4.95 17.20 5.54
N THR A 124 -6.04 16.45 5.36
CA THR A 124 -7.42 16.93 5.55
C THR A 124 -8.18 15.93 6.43
N ARG A 125 -8.84 16.41 7.50
CA ARG A 125 -9.66 15.56 8.40
C ARG A 125 -11.11 16.01 8.44
N VAL A 126 -12.03 15.04 8.52
CA VAL A 126 -13.47 15.23 8.77
C VAL A 126 -13.69 15.26 10.29
N PHE A 127 -14.29 16.33 10.80
CA PHE A 127 -14.47 16.62 12.23
C PHE A 127 -15.84 16.21 12.78
N GLY A 128 -16.86 16.18 11.92
CA GLY A 128 -18.24 15.90 12.29
C GLY A 128 -19.23 16.56 11.31
N GLU A 129 -20.52 16.27 11.49
CA GLU A 129 -21.60 16.86 10.70
C GLU A 129 -22.37 17.89 11.54
N TYR A 130 -22.56 19.10 11.01
CA TYR A 130 -23.45 20.12 11.57
C TYR A 130 -24.88 19.85 11.11
N HIS A 131 -25.85 20.01 12.01
CA HIS A 131 -27.29 19.87 11.75
C HIS A 131 -28.05 21.11 12.21
N HIS A 132 -28.86 21.69 11.31
CA HIS A 132 -29.75 22.79 11.68
C HIS A 132 -31.08 22.27 12.27
N GLY A 133 -31.36 22.59 13.54
CA GLY A 133 -32.60 22.23 14.24
C GLY A 133 -32.67 20.77 14.74
N SER A 134 -33.76 20.43 15.45
CA SER A 134 -33.99 19.11 16.06
C SER A 134 -34.49 18.07 15.05
N ALA A 135 -33.62 17.63 14.15
CA ALA A 135 -33.93 16.53 13.24
C ALA A 135 -34.06 15.18 14.01
N PRO A 136 -34.99 14.28 13.64
CA PRO A 136 -35.06 12.96 14.26
C PRO A 136 -33.80 12.16 13.92
N ALA A 137 -33.01 11.85 14.94
CA ALA A 137 -31.79 11.06 14.85
C ALA A 137 -32.09 9.65 14.30
N ALA A 138 -31.89 9.44 13.01
CA ALA A 138 -31.56 8.11 12.52
C ALA A 138 -30.07 7.90 12.78
N ALA A 139 -29.81 7.43 13.99
CA ALA A 139 -28.58 6.83 14.48
C ALA A 139 -27.64 7.69 15.34
N GLU A 140 -26.90 6.94 16.17
CA GLU A 140 -25.56 7.24 16.68
C GLU A 140 -25.50 8.14 17.92
N ASP A 141 -24.42 7.95 18.68
CA ASP A 141 -24.09 8.68 19.90
C ASP A 141 -23.68 10.14 19.63
N ASP A 142 -24.11 10.70 18.49
CA ASP A 142 -24.11 12.13 18.18
C ASP A 142 -25.40 12.71 18.76
N GLY A 143 -25.45 12.80 20.08
CA GLY A 143 -26.50 13.58 20.75
C GLY A 143 -26.32 15.04 20.38
N ASP A 144 -26.95 15.49 19.28
CA ASP A 144 -27.23 16.88 18.90
C ASP A 144 -26.35 17.92 19.65
N PHE A 145 -25.03 17.83 19.43
CA PHE A 145 -24.04 18.54 20.26
C PHE A 145 -24.14 20.06 20.03
N THR A 146 -24.54 20.42 18.82
CA THR A 146 -24.77 21.79 18.36
C THR A 146 -26.01 22.42 18.99
N ALA A 147 -27.13 21.70 19.12
CA ALA A 147 -28.35 22.28 19.70
C ALA A 147 -28.49 22.09 21.21
N SER A 148 -27.95 20.98 21.76
CA SER A 148 -28.11 20.65 23.19
C SER A 148 -27.10 21.35 24.09
N SER A 149 -25.92 21.71 23.57
CA SER A 149 -24.88 22.42 24.32
C SER A 149 -23.92 23.20 23.40
N PRO A 150 -24.36 24.34 22.82
CA PRO A 150 -23.56 25.16 21.92
C PRO A 150 -22.18 25.57 22.47
N HIS A 151 -22.10 25.79 23.78
CA HIS A 151 -20.83 26.07 24.46
C HIS A 151 -19.86 24.89 24.44
N LEU A 152 -20.36 23.65 24.57
CA LEU A 152 -19.52 22.45 24.48
C LEU A 152 -19.03 22.24 23.03
N PHE A 153 -19.82 22.61 22.03
CA PHE A 153 -19.42 22.56 20.62
C PHE A 153 -18.25 23.51 20.32
N VAL A 154 -18.34 24.78 20.77
CA VAL A 154 -17.24 25.75 20.65
C VAL A 154 -16.01 25.29 21.45
N GLN A 155 -16.20 24.71 22.65
CA GLN A 155 -15.10 24.14 23.44
C GLN A 155 -14.43 22.95 22.75
N ALA A 156 -15.21 22.09 22.08
CA ALA A 156 -14.66 20.97 21.33
C ALA A 156 -13.79 21.49 20.18
N LEU A 157 -14.30 22.40 19.36
CA LEU A 157 -13.55 23.03 18.25
C LEU A 157 -12.24 23.69 18.73
N ALA A 158 -12.29 24.43 19.85
CA ALA A 158 -11.10 25.06 20.44
C ALA A 158 -10.09 24.02 20.93
N GLY A 159 -10.58 22.93 21.54
CA GLY A 159 -9.76 21.81 21.94
C GLY A 159 -8.98 21.19 20.79
N TYR A 160 -9.67 20.85 19.70
CA TYR A 160 -9.03 20.27 18.52
C TYR A 160 -8.01 21.20 17.84
N ALA A 161 -8.25 22.51 17.86
CA ALA A 161 -7.28 23.48 17.34
C ALA A 161 -5.97 23.55 18.17
N MET A 162 -6.02 23.12 19.43
CA MET A 162 -4.89 23.13 20.37
C MET A 162 -4.28 21.75 20.64
N MET A 163 -4.89 20.68 20.15
CA MET A 163 -4.37 19.32 20.29
C MET A 163 -3.05 19.16 19.51
N SER A 164 -2.11 18.44 20.10
CA SER A 164 -0.90 18.02 19.39
C SER A 164 -1.20 17.04 18.26
N ASP A 165 -0.25 16.87 17.33
CA ASP A 165 -0.33 15.88 16.28
C ASP A 165 -0.65 14.47 16.82
N GLU A 166 -0.01 14.06 17.93
CA GLU A 166 -0.25 12.78 18.59
C GLU A 166 -1.69 12.63 19.09
N GLU A 167 -2.20 13.67 19.76
CA GLU A 167 -3.56 13.68 20.31
C GLU A 167 -4.61 13.65 19.19
N CYS A 168 -4.33 14.28 18.05
CA CYS A 168 -5.12 14.23 16.82
C CYS A 168 -4.98 12.89 16.06
N GLY A 169 -4.16 11.96 16.55
CA GLY A 169 -3.89 10.69 15.87
C GLY A 169 -3.16 10.87 14.54
N ILE A 170 -2.28 11.87 14.42
CA ILE A 170 -1.31 12.02 13.34
C ILE A 170 -0.15 11.06 13.62
N ASN A 171 0.42 10.50 12.55
CA ASN A 171 1.65 9.72 12.66
C ASN A 171 2.80 10.64 13.11
N THR A 172 3.17 10.55 14.38
CA THR A 172 4.27 11.33 14.99
C THR A 172 5.64 10.69 14.82
N PHE A 173 5.71 9.52 14.20
CA PHE A 173 6.97 8.82 13.94
C PHE A 173 7.72 9.42 12.74
N VAL A 174 6.99 10.01 11.79
CA VAL A 174 7.55 10.83 10.72
C VAL A 174 7.65 12.27 11.21
N LYS A 175 8.86 12.74 11.45
CA LYS A 175 9.17 14.10 11.88
C LYS A 175 9.54 14.95 10.67
N ARG A 176 9.26 16.27 10.71
CA ARG A 176 9.62 17.20 9.63
C ARG A 176 10.83 18.05 10.00
N LEU A 177 11.71 18.32 9.04
CA LEU A 177 12.79 19.29 9.17
C LEU A 177 12.32 20.69 8.73
N GLY A 178 11.81 21.48 9.67
CA GLY A 178 11.49 22.89 9.45
C GLY A 178 10.42 23.13 8.36
N SER A 179 10.57 24.22 7.58
CA SER A 179 9.61 24.65 6.54
C SER A 179 9.76 23.94 5.20
N LYS A 180 10.59 22.89 5.11
CA LYS A 180 10.77 22.08 3.90
C LYS A 180 9.96 20.78 4.01
N SER A 181 9.60 20.22 2.86
CA SER A 181 8.86 18.96 2.69
C SER A 181 9.62 17.70 3.11
N ASP A 182 10.82 17.83 3.67
CA ASP A 182 11.71 16.70 3.94
C ASP A 182 11.38 16.11 5.31
N GLY A 183 10.80 14.90 5.29
CA GLY A 183 10.49 14.11 6.47
C GLY A 183 11.67 13.23 6.92
N TYR A 184 11.69 12.83 8.18
CA TYR A 184 12.64 11.84 8.69
C TYR A 184 12.00 10.95 9.75
N VAL A 185 12.54 9.74 9.92
CA VAL A 185 12.10 8.77 10.92
C VAL A 185 13.32 8.36 11.74
N SER A 186 13.15 8.24 13.05
CA SER A 186 14.17 7.70 13.94
C SER A 186 13.78 6.27 14.33
N LEU A 187 14.58 5.31 13.86
CA LEU A 187 14.39 3.89 14.16
C LEU A 187 15.18 3.42 15.36
N HIS A 188 16.21 4.15 15.77
CA HIS A 188 16.93 4.03 17.03
C HIS A 188 17.37 5.43 17.45
N LEU A 189 17.80 5.61 18.71
CA LEU A 189 18.16 6.93 19.25
C LEU A 189 19.23 7.65 18.39
N ASP A 190 20.01 6.90 17.61
CA ASP A 190 21.12 7.41 16.80
C ASP A 190 20.93 7.23 15.26
N ASP A 191 19.90 6.51 14.81
CA ASP A 191 19.68 6.20 13.38
C ASP A 191 18.55 7.07 12.79
N LEU A 192 18.94 8.16 12.13
CA LEU A 192 18.05 9.03 11.38
C LEU A 192 17.93 8.56 9.92
N LEU A 193 16.70 8.26 9.49
CA LEU A 193 16.40 7.96 8.09
C LEU A 193 15.63 9.13 7.48
N TYR A 194 16.22 9.78 6.49
CA TYR A 194 15.60 10.87 5.76
C TYR A 194 14.68 10.31 4.68
N LEU A 195 13.39 10.60 4.78
CA LEU A 195 12.39 10.18 3.82
C LEU A 195 12.37 11.14 2.64
N GLY A 196 12.19 10.59 1.44
CA GLY A 196 11.87 11.35 0.25
C GLY A 196 10.49 12.02 0.39
N PRO A 197 10.26 13.12 -0.36
CA PRO A 197 9.01 13.86 -0.30
C PRO A 197 7.82 13.07 -0.87
N ASP A 198 8.08 12.17 -1.82
CA ASP A 198 7.06 11.37 -2.50
C ASP A 198 6.98 9.96 -1.91
N VAL A 199 5.75 9.43 -1.79
CA VAL A 199 5.50 8.03 -1.44
C VAL A 199 5.77 7.15 -2.65
N ILE A 200 6.45 6.02 -2.43
CA ILE A 200 6.62 4.96 -3.45
C ILE A 200 5.29 4.23 -3.64
N ALA A 201 4.61 3.93 -2.54
CA ALA A 201 3.33 3.24 -2.53
C ALA A 201 2.51 3.71 -1.34
N ALA A 202 1.20 3.84 -1.54
CA ALA A 202 0.22 4.15 -0.52
C ALA A 202 -1.11 3.46 -0.87
N PRO A 203 -1.93 3.07 0.11
CA PRO A 203 -3.21 2.44 -0.16
C PRO A 203 -4.18 3.44 -0.80
N ASN A 204 -5.00 2.96 -1.73
CA ASN A 204 -6.15 3.68 -2.27
C ASN A 204 -7.46 3.40 -1.49
N TYR A 205 -7.37 2.69 -0.37
CA TYR A 205 -8.47 2.32 0.51
C TYR A 205 -8.32 2.96 1.90
N LEU A 206 -9.44 3.20 2.58
CA LEU A 206 -9.47 3.84 3.90
C LEU A 206 -9.18 2.88 5.05
N VAL A 207 -9.61 1.61 4.93
CA VAL A 207 -9.48 0.61 6.00
C VAL A 207 -8.70 -0.60 5.47
N GLY A 208 -7.61 -0.94 6.14
CA GLY A 208 -6.79 -2.10 5.82
C GLY A 208 -5.42 -2.00 6.49
N LEU A 209 -4.39 -2.57 5.86
CA LEU A 209 -3.02 -2.51 6.39
C LEU A 209 -2.45 -1.10 6.38
N GLY A 210 -2.98 -0.19 5.55
CA GLY A 210 -2.48 1.18 5.52
C GLY A 210 -1.04 1.26 5.02
N THR A 211 -0.61 0.33 4.17
CA THR A 211 0.81 0.13 3.82
C THR A 211 1.34 1.32 3.03
N THR A 212 2.26 2.07 3.63
CA THR A 212 2.90 3.23 2.98
C THR A 212 4.41 3.02 2.91
N CYS A 213 4.98 3.18 1.72
CA CYS A 213 6.40 3.02 1.45
C CYS A 213 7.03 4.35 1.05
N TYR A 214 8.19 4.67 1.62
CA TYR A 214 8.99 5.85 1.30
C TYR A 214 10.35 5.42 0.77
N ALA A 215 10.84 6.12 -0.24
CA ALA A 215 12.27 6.14 -0.56
C ALA A 215 12.99 6.87 0.57
N ALA A 216 14.12 6.36 1.06
CA ALA A 216 14.84 7.03 2.14
C ALA A 216 16.36 6.88 2.03
N SER A 217 17.08 7.68 2.81
CA SER A 217 18.53 7.63 2.95
C SER A 217 18.94 7.69 4.42
N ALA A 218 19.94 6.91 4.80
CA ALA A 218 20.53 6.95 6.15
C ALA A 218 21.66 7.98 6.29
N SER A 219 22.24 8.46 5.18
CA SER A 219 23.46 9.27 5.20
C SER A 219 23.36 10.58 4.42
N THR A 220 22.65 10.60 3.30
CA THR A 220 22.65 11.72 2.35
C THR A 220 21.22 12.09 1.96
N ILE A 221 20.73 13.22 2.46
CA ILE A 221 19.41 13.75 2.09
C ILE A 221 19.33 13.94 0.58
N GLY A 222 18.26 13.44 -0.05
CA GLY A 222 18.02 13.55 -1.49
C GLY A 222 18.64 12.43 -2.33
N GLU A 223 19.43 11.54 -1.74
CA GLU A 223 20.00 10.37 -2.42
C GLU A 223 19.50 9.08 -1.75
N PRO A 224 18.22 8.71 -1.99
CA PRO A 224 17.64 7.56 -1.33
C PRO A 224 18.17 6.25 -1.92
N ASN A 225 18.45 5.30 -1.04
CA ASN A 225 19.01 3.99 -1.39
C ASN A 225 18.35 2.83 -0.63
N ILE A 226 17.40 3.15 0.26
CA ILE A 226 16.63 2.22 1.09
C ILE A 226 15.13 2.53 0.94
N VAL A 227 14.31 1.57 1.36
CA VAL A 227 12.85 1.71 1.47
C VAL A 227 12.46 1.65 2.94
N VAL A 228 11.62 2.59 3.37
CA VAL A 228 10.97 2.59 4.69
C VAL A 228 9.49 2.30 4.51
N LYS A 229 9.04 1.17 5.03
CA LYS A 229 7.66 0.70 4.93
C LYS A 229 6.96 0.80 6.28
N PHE A 230 5.79 1.43 6.29
CA PHE A 230 4.86 1.47 7.41
C PHE A 230 3.65 0.61 7.12
N SER A 231 3.18 -0.18 8.08
CA SER A 231 1.95 -0.97 7.94
C SER A 231 1.32 -1.31 9.30
N TRP A 232 -0.01 -1.39 9.33
CA TRP A 232 -0.82 -1.81 10.47
C TRP A 232 -1.10 -3.31 10.41
N ARG A 233 -0.40 -4.08 11.23
CA ARG A 233 -0.42 -5.55 11.23
C ARG A 233 -1.17 -6.11 12.44
N MET A 234 -1.81 -7.26 12.28
CA MET A 234 -2.46 -7.98 13.39
C MET A 234 -1.46 -8.87 14.14
N ASP A 235 -0.51 -9.48 13.41
CA ASP A 235 0.39 -10.48 13.98
C ASP A 235 1.38 -9.85 14.96
N GLU A 236 1.83 -10.62 15.96
CA GLU A 236 2.88 -10.19 16.88
C GLU A 236 4.27 -10.26 16.22
N THR A 237 4.50 -11.17 15.28
CA THR A 237 5.72 -11.21 14.44
C THR A 237 5.34 -11.40 12.98
N PRO A 238 5.66 -10.48 12.05
CA PRO A 238 5.21 -10.57 10.67
C PRO A 238 5.89 -11.74 9.95
N THR A 239 5.14 -12.48 9.14
CA THR A 239 5.66 -13.59 8.32
C THR A 239 6.78 -13.12 7.39
N GLU A 240 6.58 -12.01 6.68
CA GLU A 240 7.61 -11.40 5.83
C GLU A 240 8.88 -11.06 6.61
N LEU A 241 8.75 -10.47 7.80
CA LEU A 241 9.92 -10.13 8.61
C LEU A 241 10.72 -11.38 8.98
N GLN A 242 10.05 -12.47 9.37
CA GLN A 242 10.72 -13.73 9.68
C GLN A 242 11.39 -14.33 8.43
N ALA A 243 10.70 -14.30 7.29
CA ALA A 243 11.23 -14.77 6.02
C ALA A 243 12.49 -13.99 5.60
N LEU A 244 12.46 -12.65 5.66
CA LEU A 244 13.60 -11.80 5.33
C LEU A 244 14.78 -11.98 6.30
N LYS A 245 14.51 -12.13 7.61
CA LYS A 245 15.55 -12.46 8.59
C LYS A 245 16.24 -13.78 8.25
N ARG A 246 15.47 -14.83 7.98
CA ARG A 246 16.01 -16.15 7.62
C ARG A 246 16.78 -16.12 6.31
N ALA A 247 16.27 -15.41 5.30
CA ALA A 247 16.97 -15.24 4.04
C ALA A 247 18.33 -14.55 4.24
N GLY A 248 18.40 -13.54 5.12
CA GLY A 248 19.65 -12.90 5.52
C GLY A 248 20.60 -13.84 6.27
N GLU A 249 20.11 -14.57 7.28
CA GLU A 249 20.90 -15.55 8.05
C GLU A 249 21.46 -16.67 7.17
N ARG A 250 20.72 -17.08 6.13
CA ARG A 250 21.11 -18.10 5.16
C ARG A 250 21.87 -17.54 3.95
N ASN A 251 22.25 -16.26 3.97
CA ASN A 251 23.02 -15.58 2.92
C ASN A 251 22.40 -15.71 1.51
N VAL A 252 21.08 -15.64 1.41
CA VAL A 252 20.39 -15.71 0.13
C VAL A 252 20.77 -14.52 -0.75
N TRP A 253 21.19 -14.80 -1.98
CA TRP A 253 21.57 -13.79 -2.97
C TRP A 253 20.37 -13.31 -3.78
N GLY A 254 20.38 -12.04 -4.19
CA GLY A 254 19.39 -11.49 -5.12
C GLY A 254 18.00 -11.20 -4.53
N VAL A 255 17.87 -11.19 -3.20
CA VAL A 255 16.63 -10.86 -2.50
C VAL A 255 16.76 -9.56 -1.72
N ILE A 256 15.64 -8.89 -1.48
CA ILE A 256 15.62 -7.68 -0.66
C ILE A 256 16.13 -7.97 0.75
N ARG A 257 16.96 -7.08 1.28
CA ARG A 257 17.60 -7.25 2.59
C ARG A 257 16.88 -6.41 3.63
N LEU A 258 16.57 -7.04 4.76
CA LEU A 258 16.11 -6.34 5.96
C LEU A 258 17.29 -5.63 6.64
N LEU A 259 17.18 -4.32 6.81
CA LEU A 259 18.17 -3.50 7.53
C LEU A 259 17.72 -3.18 8.96
N GLY A 260 16.42 -3.01 9.17
CA GLY A 260 15.88 -2.62 10.47
C GLY A 260 14.39 -2.87 10.57
N TYR A 261 13.91 -2.99 11.80
CA TYR A 261 12.50 -3.20 12.09
C TYR A 261 12.16 -2.70 13.49
N ARG A 262 11.00 -2.06 13.63
CA ARG A 262 10.45 -1.62 14.91
C ARG A 262 8.93 -1.60 14.89
N ASP A 263 8.29 -2.05 15.96
CA ASP A 263 6.91 -1.70 16.25
C ASP A 263 6.85 -0.34 16.94
N LEU A 264 5.96 0.51 16.44
CA LEU A 264 5.87 1.91 16.82
C LEU A 264 4.73 2.17 17.82
N GLY A 265 3.67 1.37 17.79
CA GLY A 265 2.55 1.45 18.74
C GLY A 265 1.37 0.59 18.29
N SER A 266 0.39 0.39 19.17
CA SER A 266 -0.82 -0.39 18.86
C SER A 266 -2.08 0.48 18.81
N ILE A 267 -3.09 0.02 18.08
CA ILE A 267 -4.41 0.64 18.04
C ILE A 267 -5.04 0.65 19.45
N ALA A 268 -4.86 -0.41 20.24
CA ALA A 268 -5.33 -0.46 21.63
C ALA A 268 -4.61 0.55 22.51
N GLY A 269 -3.30 0.77 22.32
CA GLY A 269 -2.56 1.83 22.99
C GLY A 269 -3.12 3.21 22.65
N ILE A 270 -3.30 3.48 21.35
CA ILE A 270 -3.90 4.75 20.87
C ILE A 270 -5.31 4.94 21.43
N ARG A 271 -6.08 3.86 21.60
CA ARG A 271 -7.48 3.90 22.06
C ARG A 271 -7.66 3.63 23.55
N GLN A 272 -6.58 3.55 24.32
CA GLN A 272 -6.62 3.25 25.75
C GLN A 272 -7.55 4.24 26.50
N GLY A 273 -8.45 3.71 27.33
CA GLY A 273 -9.43 4.52 28.09
C GLY A 273 -10.77 4.74 27.38
N LEU A 274 -10.90 4.35 26.12
CA LEU A 274 -12.18 4.30 25.41
C LEU A 274 -12.91 2.97 25.67
N GLN A 275 -14.23 3.03 25.74
CA GLN A 275 -15.11 1.89 25.98
C GLN A 275 -15.88 1.58 24.70
N PHE A 276 -15.41 0.59 23.94
CA PHE A 276 -16.05 0.20 22.69
C PHE A 276 -17.25 -0.72 22.96
N PRO A 277 -18.38 -0.54 22.25
CA PRO A 277 -19.57 -1.39 22.41
C PRO A 277 -19.34 -2.84 21.92
N ARG A 278 -18.33 -3.03 21.05
CA ARG A 278 -17.93 -4.31 20.47
C ARG A 278 -16.41 -4.38 20.40
N PRO A 279 -15.81 -5.57 20.49
CA PRO A 279 -14.38 -5.72 20.33
C PRO A 279 -13.93 -5.24 18.94
N PHE A 280 -12.74 -4.67 18.88
CA PHE A 280 -12.05 -4.35 17.63
C PHE A 280 -10.79 -5.19 17.52
N ILE A 281 -10.32 -5.39 16.30
CA ILE A 281 -9.06 -6.08 16.06
C ILE A 281 -7.92 -5.11 16.37
N ASP A 282 -7.11 -5.43 17.37
CA ASP A 282 -5.91 -4.65 17.66
C ASP A 282 -4.84 -4.88 16.59
N ARG A 283 -4.12 -3.82 16.25
CA ARG A 283 -3.08 -3.83 15.24
C ARG A 283 -1.89 -3.03 15.72
N ASN A 284 -0.71 -3.52 15.43
CA ASN A 284 0.55 -2.81 15.67
C ASN A 284 0.97 -2.07 14.40
N LEU A 285 1.38 -0.82 14.53
CA LEU A 285 2.07 -0.10 13.47
C LEU A 285 3.51 -0.57 13.43
N SER A 286 3.91 -1.26 12.37
CA SER A 286 5.29 -1.63 12.11
C SER A 286 5.98 -0.64 11.17
N CYS A 287 7.25 -0.40 11.42
CA CYS A 287 8.19 0.24 10.51
C CYS A 287 9.27 -0.79 10.13
N VAL A 288 9.40 -1.07 8.84
CA VAL A 288 10.35 -2.02 8.26
C VAL A 288 11.26 -1.26 7.31
N VAL A 289 12.57 -1.52 7.38
CA VAL A 289 13.56 -0.89 6.50
C VAL A 289 14.28 -1.93 5.69
N THR A 290 14.30 -1.72 4.38
CA THR A 290 14.84 -2.67 3.43
C THR A 290 15.73 -2.02 2.38
N ALA A 291 16.62 -2.81 1.78
CA ALA A 291 17.49 -2.39 0.69
C ALA A 291 17.66 -3.49 -0.36
N PRO A 292 17.90 -3.16 -1.63
CA PRO A 292 18.05 -1.80 -2.17
C PRO A 292 16.70 -1.10 -2.44
N LEU A 293 16.73 0.23 -2.58
CA LEU A 293 15.70 0.94 -3.34
C LEU A 293 15.82 0.58 -4.81
N GLY A 294 14.86 -0.17 -5.33
CA GLY A 294 14.77 -0.55 -6.74
C GLY A 294 13.69 0.22 -7.48
N ARG A 295 13.75 0.15 -8.81
CA ARG A 295 12.70 0.67 -9.71
C ARG A 295 11.86 -0.49 -10.27
N PRO A 296 10.56 -0.28 -10.57
CA PRO A 296 9.72 -1.33 -11.14
C PRO A 296 10.32 -1.93 -12.42
N ILE A 297 10.14 -3.23 -12.63
CA ILE A 297 10.72 -3.94 -13.77
C ILE A 297 10.29 -3.36 -15.11
N GLN A 298 9.06 -2.87 -15.24
CA GLN A 298 8.49 -2.30 -16.46
C GLN A 298 9.24 -1.05 -16.93
N LYS A 299 9.90 -0.34 -16.01
CA LYS A 299 10.65 0.87 -16.34
C LYS A 299 12.02 0.57 -16.95
N PHE A 300 12.35 -0.69 -17.30
CA PHE A 300 13.63 -1.07 -17.93
C PHE A 300 14.01 -0.13 -19.10
N ALA A 301 15.28 0.27 -19.17
CA ALA A 301 15.82 1.20 -20.15
C ALA A 301 16.10 0.54 -21.50
N SER A 302 16.42 -0.76 -21.51
CA SER A 302 16.65 -1.53 -22.74
C SER A 302 16.24 -3.00 -22.57
N ILE A 303 15.97 -3.68 -23.69
CA ILE A 303 15.70 -5.12 -23.68
C ILE A 303 16.87 -5.90 -23.07
N ARG A 304 18.11 -5.48 -23.33
CA ARG A 304 19.29 -6.08 -22.71
C ARG A 304 19.21 -6.03 -21.18
N GLU A 305 18.92 -4.86 -20.63
CA GLU A 305 18.81 -4.69 -19.18
C GLU A 305 17.70 -5.57 -18.60
N LEU A 306 16.52 -5.61 -19.25
CA LEU A 306 15.43 -6.49 -18.82
C LEU A 306 15.87 -7.97 -18.77
N LEU A 307 16.58 -8.44 -19.80
CA LEU A 307 17.06 -9.83 -19.85
C LEU A 307 18.12 -10.11 -18.78
N GLU A 308 18.98 -9.15 -18.47
CA GLU A 308 19.95 -9.26 -17.38
C GLU A 308 19.28 -9.29 -16.00
N VAL A 309 18.21 -8.50 -15.82
CA VAL A 309 17.36 -8.50 -14.62
C VAL A 309 16.68 -9.86 -14.46
N LEU A 310 16.03 -10.38 -15.51
CA LEU A 310 15.37 -11.69 -15.48
C LEU A 310 16.35 -12.84 -15.22
N ARG A 311 17.56 -12.79 -15.79
CA ARG A 311 18.64 -13.73 -15.48
C ARG A 311 19.01 -13.70 -14.00
N ASP A 312 19.16 -12.51 -13.43
CA ASP A 312 19.54 -12.38 -12.02
C ASP A 312 18.39 -12.80 -11.08
N LEU A 313 17.12 -12.61 -11.47
CA LEU A 313 15.97 -13.17 -10.76
C LEU A 313 15.98 -14.71 -10.76
N VAL A 314 16.39 -15.38 -11.85
CA VAL A 314 16.57 -16.84 -11.86
C VAL A 314 17.64 -17.27 -10.85
N LYS A 315 18.77 -16.55 -10.78
CA LYS A 315 19.83 -16.81 -9.80
C LYS A 315 19.35 -16.56 -8.37
N ALA A 316 18.55 -15.51 -8.15
CA ALA A 316 17.95 -15.20 -6.86
C ALA A 316 17.00 -16.32 -6.40
N LEU A 317 16.12 -16.80 -7.29
CA LEU A 317 15.25 -17.94 -7.02
C LEU A 317 16.04 -19.22 -6.73
N ARG A 318 17.17 -19.44 -7.42
CA ARG A 318 18.07 -20.56 -7.13
C ARG A 318 18.65 -20.45 -5.73
N SER A 319 19.21 -19.29 -5.37
CA SER A 319 19.80 -19.08 -4.06
C SER A 319 18.75 -19.17 -2.95
N LEU A 320 17.55 -18.64 -3.17
CA LEU A 320 16.43 -18.76 -2.24
C LEU A 320 16.06 -20.22 -1.97
N HIS A 321 16.02 -21.05 -3.02
CA HIS A 321 15.72 -22.48 -2.91
C HIS A 321 16.85 -23.29 -2.27
N ILE A 322 18.08 -23.12 -2.75
CA ILE A 322 19.23 -23.97 -2.39
C ILE A 322 19.85 -23.52 -1.06
N ASP A 323 20.26 -22.26 -0.98
CA ASP A 323 20.94 -21.70 0.19
C ASP A 323 19.91 -21.32 1.26
N GLY A 324 18.84 -20.67 0.82
CA GLY A 324 17.77 -20.17 1.65
C GLY A 324 16.81 -21.23 2.15
N ARG A 325 16.76 -22.43 1.54
CA ARG A 325 15.77 -23.48 1.85
C ARG A 325 14.34 -22.90 1.87
N MET A 326 14.04 -22.03 0.91
CA MET A 326 12.80 -21.26 0.86
C MET A 326 12.25 -21.21 -0.57
N ILE A 327 10.95 -20.93 -0.71
CA ILE A 327 10.31 -20.60 -1.99
C ILE A 327 9.44 -19.37 -1.83
N HIS A 328 9.30 -18.56 -2.88
CA HIS A 328 8.63 -17.26 -2.83
C HIS A 328 7.11 -17.39 -2.87
N ARG A 329 6.58 -18.24 -3.76
CA ARG A 329 5.14 -18.51 -4.00
C ARG A 329 4.29 -17.37 -4.56
N ASP A 330 4.81 -16.14 -4.60
CA ASP A 330 4.09 -14.99 -5.16
C ASP A 330 4.95 -14.15 -6.13
N ILE A 331 5.52 -14.80 -7.14
CA ILE A 331 6.28 -14.12 -8.19
C ILE A 331 5.31 -13.46 -9.17
N ALA A 332 5.41 -12.13 -9.29
CA ALA A 332 4.59 -11.28 -10.16
C ALA A 332 5.38 -10.01 -10.54
N ILE A 333 4.88 -9.24 -11.52
CA ILE A 333 5.52 -8.00 -11.99
C ILE A 333 5.77 -7.01 -10.83
N LYS A 334 4.78 -6.80 -9.96
CA LYS A 334 4.87 -5.93 -8.78
C LYS A 334 5.93 -6.35 -7.75
N ASN A 335 6.33 -7.63 -7.74
CA ASN A 335 7.21 -8.23 -6.72
C ASN A 335 8.67 -8.39 -7.20
N VAL A 336 9.02 -7.75 -8.32
CA VAL A 336 10.38 -7.76 -8.87
C VAL A 336 10.83 -6.34 -9.20
N VAL A 337 12.06 -5.99 -8.80
CA VAL A 337 12.60 -4.65 -9.02
C VAL A 337 13.96 -4.70 -9.70
N ILE A 338 14.25 -3.66 -10.46
CA ILE A 338 15.57 -3.40 -11.03
C ILE A 338 16.38 -2.64 -10.00
N ASN A 339 17.53 -3.18 -9.64
CA ASN A 339 18.47 -2.52 -8.77
C ASN A 339 19.40 -1.62 -9.61
N SER A 340 19.29 -0.31 -9.41
CA SER A 340 20.12 0.68 -10.10
C SER A 340 21.48 0.89 -9.44
N GLN A 341 21.77 0.25 -8.30
CA GLN A 341 23.08 0.39 -7.65
C GLN A 341 24.12 -0.44 -8.40
N HIS A 342 25.19 0.22 -8.84
CA HIS A 342 26.22 -0.37 -9.67
C HIS A 342 27.41 -0.84 -8.83
N GLY A 343 27.35 -2.08 -8.34
CA GLY A 343 28.53 -2.86 -7.99
C GLY A 343 28.67 -4.03 -8.96
N ASP A 344 29.90 -4.39 -9.35
CA ASP A 344 30.14 -5.47 -10.33
C ASP A 344 29.49 -6.82 -9.92
N ASP A 345 29.33 -7.05 -8.60
CA ASP A 345 28.68 -8.25 -8.04
C ASP A 345 27.23 -8.03 -7.55
N SER A 346 26.68 -6.83 -7.71
CA SER A 346 25.32 -6.54 -7.25
C SER A 346 24.27 -7.13 -8.21
N PRO A 347 23.21 -7.77 -7.69
CA PRO A 347 22.14 -8.29 -8.54
C PRO A 347 21.46 -7.14 -9.28
N LYS A 348 21.27 -7.26 -10.60
CA LYS A 348 20.48 -6.29 -11.38
C LYS A 348 18.99 -6.46 -11.14
N GLY A 349 18.53 -7.70 -10.94
CA GLY A 349 17.16 -8.03 -10.57
C GLY A 349 17.06 -8.49 -9.13
N VAL A 350 16.12 -7.94 -8.36
CA VAL A 350 15.92 -8.25 -6.94
C VAL A 350 14.47 -8.67 -6.69
N LEU A 351 14.30 -9.77 -5.96
CA LEU A 351 13.02 -10.23 -5.44
C LEU A 351 12.62 -9.41 -4.21
N ILE A 352 11.39 -8.90 -4.20
CA ILE A 352 10.79 -8.18 -3.07
C ILE A 352 9.50 -8.88 -2.65
N ASP A 353 8.92 -8.45 -1.52
CA ASP A 353 7.66 -8.97 -0.96
C ASP A 353 7.68 -10.46 -0.57
N PHE A 354 8.04 -10.73 0.68
CA PHE A 354 8.18 -12.07 1.23
C PHE A 354 6.99 -12.48 2.11
N ASP A 355 5.85 -11.78 2.03
CA ASP A 355 4.67 -12.07 2.84
C ASP A 355 4.17 -13.51 2.66
N GLN A 356 4.28 -14.03 1.44
CA GLN A 356 3.84 -15.38 1.08
C GLN A 356 4.96 -16.41 1.01
N ALA A 357 6.20 -16.04 1.34
CA ALA A 357 7.33 -16.97 1.26
C ALA A 357 7.16 -18.16 2.21
N LEU A 358 7.61 -19.35 1.79
CA LEU A 358 7.59 -20.57 2.58
C LEU A 358 9.00 -21.01 2.92
N ASP A 359 9.28 -21.15 4.22
CA ASP A 359 10.45 -21.85 4.72
C ASP A 359 10.24 -23.37 4.63
N LEU A 360 11.05 -24.05 3.82
CA LEU A 360 10.95 -25.48 3.57
C LEU A 360 11.31 -26.31 4.80
N ASP A 361 12.02 -25.73 5.77
CA ASP A 361 12.33 -26.37 7.05
C ASP A 361 11.21 -26.20 8.09
N ASN A 362 10.21 -25.36 7.82
CA ASN A 362 9.09 -25.06 8.73
C ASN A 362 7.73 -25.10 8.02
N ARG A 363 7.47 -26.21 7.33
CA ARG A 363 6.21 -26.44 6.60
C ARG A 363 5.05 -26.75 7.54
N ARG A 364 3.87 -26.26 7.18
CA ARG A 364 2.60 -26.65 7.80
C ARG A 364 2.08 -27.94 7.16
N ASP A 365 1.18 -28.64 7.85
CA ASP A 365 0.51 -29.83 7.31
C ASP A 365 -0.28 -29.51 6.03
N VAL A 366 -0.86 -28.32 5.97
CA VAL A 366 -1.58 -27.79 4.80
C VAL A 366 -1.10 -26.37 4.53
N GLU A 367 -0.50 -26.17 3.36
CA GLU A 367 -0.10 -24.85 2.88
C GLU A 367 -1.26 -24.15 2.16
N PRO A 368 -1.48 -22.84 2.39
CA PRO A 368 -2.53 -22.11 1.70
C PRO A 368 -2.25 -21.99 0.20
N LEU A 369 -3.32 -21.91 -0.59
CA LEU A 369 -3.24 -21.50 -1.98
C LEU A 369 -2.95 -19.99 -2.02
N VAL A 370 -1.77 -19.63 -2.50
CA VAL A 370 -1.27 -18.26 -2.58
C VAL A 370 -0.67 -18.01 -3.96
N GLY A 371 -0.57 -16.75 -4.34
CA GLY A 371 0.01 -16.29 -5.59
C GLY A 371 -0.82 -15.16 -6.20
N SER A 372 -0.26 -14.52 -7.23
CA SER A 372 -0.92 -13.43 -7.94
C SER A 372 -1.63 -13.94 -9.19
N ASP A 373 -2.84 -13.44 -9.43
CA ASP A 373 -3.64 -13.73 -10.62
C ASP A 373 -2.86 -13.43 -11.90
N GLY A 374 -3.06 -14.23 -12.94
CA GLY A 374 -2.25 -14.15 -14.17
C GLY A 374 -0.87 -14.79 -14.07
N PHE A 375 -0.27 -14.90 -12.88
CA PHE A 375 1.10 -15.41 -12.68
C PHE A 375 1.18 -16.76 -11.96
N MET A 376 0.11 -17.24 -11.34
CA MET A 376 0.10 -18.58 -10.72
C MET A 376 0.42 -19.69 -11.73
N ALA A 377 1.26 -20.64 -11.31
CA ALA A 377 1.65 -21.81 -12.09
C ALA A 377 0.51 -22.83 -12.24
N ILE A 378 0.52 -23.62 -13.32
CA ILE A 378 -0.53 -24.59 -13.68
C ILE A 378 -0.77 -25.61 -12.55
N GLY A 379 0.30 -26.09 -11.93
CA GLY A 379 0.22 -27.05 -10.82
C GLY A 379 -0.51 -26.47 -9.61
N ILE A 380 -0.29 -25.18 -9.32
CA ILE A 380 -0.87 -24.46 -8.18
C ILE A 380 -2.36 -24.24 -8.38
N LEU A 381 -2.76 -23.86 -9.59
CA LEU A 381 -4.16 -23.75 -10.01
C LEU A 381 -4.90 -25.10 -9.99
N SER A 382 -4.16 -26.20 -9.92
CA SER A 382 -4.68 -27.56 -9.73
C SER A 382 -4.51 -28.07 -8.29
N TRP A 383 -4.32 -27.16 -7.32
CA TRP A 383 -4.18 -27.45 -5.89
C TRP A 383 -2.98 -28.35 -5.53
N ARG A 384 -1.93 -28.37 -6.35
CA ARG A 384 -0.69 -29.08 -6.01
C ARG A 384 0.15 -28.23 -5.03
N PRO A 385 0.93 -28.87 -4.14
CA PRO A 385 1.86 -28.15 -3.27
C PRO A 385 2.87 -27.32 -4.07
N HIS A 386 3.18 -26.12 -3.57
CA HIS A 386 4.21 -25.26 -4.13
C HIS A 386 5.60 -25.88 -4.05
N THR A 387 6.40 -25.61 -5.07
CA THR A 387 7.78 -26.11 -5.24
C THR A 387 8.61 -25.04 -5.94
N TYR A 388 9.92 -25.20 -5.94
CA TYR A 388 10.87 -24.28 -6.57
C TYR A 388 10.60 -24.05 -8.07
N ARG A 389 10.09 -25.08 -8.77
CA ARG A 389 9.73 -25.00 -10.18
C ARG A 389 8.62 -23.98 -10.42
N HIS A 390 7.63 -23.92 -9.51
CA HIS A 390 6.48 -23.04 -9.68
C HIS A 390 6.89 -21.56 -9.63
N ASP A 391 7.88 -21.18 -8.83
CA ASP A 391 8.43 -19.81 -8.84
C ASP A 391 9.08 -19.47 -10.20
N LEU A 392 9.79 -20.42 -10.83
CA LEU A 392 10.35 -20.22 -12.18
C LEU A 392 9.27 -20.19 -13.28
N GLU A 393 8.22 -20.98 -13.14
CA GLU A 393 7.06 -20.94 -14.04
C GLU A 393 6.35 -19.58 -13.97
N SER A 394 6.17 -19.04 -12.77
CA SER A 394 5.64 -17.69 -12.55
C SER A 394 6.57 -16.60 -13.11
N LEU A 395 7.90 -16.73 -12.95
CA LEU A 395 8.87 -15.81 -13.56
C LEU A 395 8.83 -15.85 -15.11
N PHE A 396 8.59 -17.02 -15.69
CA PHE A 396 8.37 -17.14 -17.13
C PHE A 396 7.09 -16.45 -17.56
N TYR A 397 6.02 -16.54 -16.77
CA TYR A 397 4.82 -15.75 -17.04
C TYR A 397 5.08 -14.25 -16.92
N VAL A 398 5.85 -13.77 -15.94
CA VAL A 398 6.29 -12.37 -15.89
C VAL A 398 6.95 -11.94 -17.20
N PHE A 399 7.87 -12.75 -17.74
CA PHE A 399 8.48 -12.48 -19.04
C PHE A 399 7.47 -12.42 -20.19
N LEU A 400 6.51 -13.36 -20.26
CA LEU A 400 5.47 -13.36 -21.30
C LEU A 400 4.54 -12.14 -21.20
N TRP A 401 4.12 -11.78 -19.98
CA TRP A 401 3.29 -10.59 -19.73
C TRP A 401 4.01 -9.31 -20.16
N LEU A 402 5.30 -9.17 -19.86
CA LEU A 402 6.11 -8.04 -20.32
C LEU A 402 6.26 -8.01 -21.85
N ALA A 403 6.41 -9.18 -22.49
CA ALA A 403 6.60 -9.26 -23.94
C ALA A 403 5.31 -8.99 -24.75
N ILE A 404 4.16 -9.44 -24.23
CA ILE A 404 2.84 -9.29 -24.87
C ILE A 404 2.25 -7.92 -24.55
N GLY A 405 2.23 -7.54 -23.27
CA GLY A 405 1.68 -6.27 -22.81
C GLY A 405 2.54 -5.07 -23.16
N ASN A 406 3.87 -5.17 -22.92
CA ASN A 406 4.82 -4.05 -22.94
C ASN A 406 4.25 -2.80 -22.23
N ASP A 407 3.47 -3.02 -21.18
CA ASP A 407 2.90 -1.96 -20.36
C ASP A 407 4.02 -1.36 -19.50
N ARG A 408 4.19 -0.04 -19.59
CA ARG A 408 5.24 0.71 -18.90
C ARG A 408 4.77 1.37 -17.63
N GLU A 409 3.46 1.34 -17.34
CA GLU A 409 2.85 2.08 -16.24
C GLU A 409 2.28 1.15 -15.15
N HIS A 410 1.61 0.07 -15.54
CA HIS A 410 0.86 -0.78 -14.60
C HIS A 410 1.65 -2.03 -14.20
N ASP A 411 1.51 -2.45 -12.93
CA ASP A 411 2.07 -3.68 -12.37
C ASP A 411 1.01 -4.75 -12.03
N ASP A 412 -0.27 -4.35 -11.99
CA ASP A 412 -1.41 -5.23 -11.81
C ASP A 412 -1.86 -5.86 -13.14
N ALA A 413 -2.15 -7.17 -13.10
CA ALA A 413 -2.53 -7.92 -14.29
C ALA A 413 -3.82 -7.40 -14.94
N TYR A 414 -4.80 -6.98 -14.15
CA TYR A 414 -6.08 -6.48 -14.68
C TYR A 414 -5.92 -5.13 -15.37
N GLU A 415 -5.12 -4.23 -14.80
CA GLU A 415 -4.82 -2.92 -15.40
C GLU A 415 -4.05 -3.09 -16.72
N ILE A 416 -3.05 -3.98 -16.76
CA ILE A 416 -2.32 -4.32 -18.01
C ILE A 416 -3.30 -4.87 -19.07
N LEU A 417 -4.24 -5.72 -18.67
CA LEU A 417 -5.23 -6.29 -19.59
C LEU A 417 -6.11 -5.21 -20.24
N GLU A 418 -6.42 -4.12 -19.55
CA GLU A 418 -7.22 -3.02 -20.13
C GLU A 418 -6.58 -2.41 -21.37
N GLY A 419 -5.24 -2.38 -21.44
CA GLY A 419 -4.48 -1.96 -22.61
C GLY A 419 -4.43 -2.98 -23.75
N LEU A 420 -4.84 -4.23 -23.52
CA LEU A 420 -4.74 -5.32 -24.49
C LEU A 420 -6.05 -5.58 -25.26
N PRO A 421 -5.97 -6.06 -26.51
CA PRO A 421 -7.15 -6.53 -27.25
C PRO A 421 -7.91 -7.61 -26.46
N LYS A 422 -9.24 -7.55 -26.46
CA LYS A 422 -10.09 -8.57 -25.80
C LYS A 422 -9.91 -9.99 -26.36
N THR A 423 -9.28 -10.12 -27.52
CA THR A 423 -8.91 -11.40 -28.13
C THR A 423 -7.63 -12.01 -27.57
N SER A 424 -6.84 -11.25 -26.81
CA SER A 424 -5.60 -11.75 -26.19
C SER A 424 -5.89 -12.94 -25.28
N ARG A 425 -5.03 -13.94 -25.33
CA ARG A 425 -5.10 -15.13 -24.46
C ARG A 425 -4.93 -14.78 -22.98
N LEU A 426 -4.19 -13.72 -22.65
CA LEU A 426 -3.94 -13.32 -21.26
C LEU A 426 -5.23 -12.98 -20.49
N TRP A 427 -6.29 -12.53 -21.17
CA TRP A 427 -7.61 -12.32 -20.53
C TRP A 427 -8.13 -13.59 -19.85
N LYS A 428 -7.83 -14.77 -20.38
CA LYS A 428 -8.26 -16.05 -19.83
C LYS A 428 -7.36 -16.54 -18.71
N TRP A 429 -6.24 -15.86 -18.45
CA TRP A 429 -5.31 -16.19 -17.36
C TRP A 429 -5.68 -15.50 -16.04
N CYS A 430 -6.65 -14.58 -16.07
CA CYS A 430 -7.12 -13.82 -14.91
C CYS A 430 -8.63 -14.09 -14.69
N SER A 431 -8.93 -15.03 -13.80
CA SER A 431 -10.31 -15.40 -13.45
C SER A 431 -10.36 -16.02 -12.05
N MET A 432 -11.47 -15.82 -11.35
CA MET A 432 -11.76 -16.45 -10.06
C MET A 432 -11.98 -17.97 -10.17
N ASP A 433 -12.16 -18.51 -11.38
CA ASP A 433 -12.17 -19.96 -11.63
C ASP A 433 -10.74 -20.47 -11.87
N PHE A 434 -10.00 -20.65 -10.77
CA PHE A 434 -8.60 -21.07 -10.81
C PHE A 434 -8.39 -22.39 -11.57
N TYR A 435 -9.30 -23.35 -11.42
CA TYR A 435 -9.17 -24.63 -12.10
C TYR A 435 -9.29 -24.44 -13.63
N ALA A 436 -10.26 -23.65 -14.08
CA ALA A 436 -10.39 -23.32 -15.50
C ALA A 436 -9.17 -22.57 -16.03
N VAL A 437 -8.63 -21.61 -15.27
CA VAL A 437 -7.38 -20.91 -15.63
C VAL A 437 -6.23 -21.90 -15.81
N GLY A 438 -6.10 -22.88 -14.91
CA GLY A 438 -5.08 -23.93 -15.01
C GLY A 438 -5.20 -24.76 -16.27
N GLN A 439 -6.42 -25.12 -16.68
CA GLN A 439 -6.67 -25.84 -17.93
C GLN A 439 -6.32 -24.99 -19.16
N VAL A 440 -6.71 -23.71 -19.17
CA VAL A 440 -6.39 -22.80 -20.28
C VAL A 440 -4.89 -22.61 -20.41
N LYS A 441 -4.19 -22.32 -19.31
CA LYS A 441 -2.72 -22.21 -19.30
C LYS A 441 -2.06 -23.49 -19.78
N ALA A 442 -2.54 -24.68 -19.39
CA ALA A 442 -1.99 -25.94 -19.86
C ALA A 442 -2.15 -26.12 -21.39
N VAL A 443 -3.27 -25.67 -21.96
CA VAL A 443 -3.49 -25.66 -23.42
C VAL A 443 -2.57 -24.64 -24.08
N ASP A 444 -2.47 -23.41 -23.56
CA ASP A 444 -1.61 -22.36 -24.10
C ASP A 444 -0.11 -22.73 -23.99
N MET A 445 0.28 -23.52 -23.00
CA MET A 445 1.64 -24.04 -22.86
C MET A 445 1.85 -25.36 -23.62
N SER A 446 0.85 -25.93 -24.31
CA SER A 446 1.10 -27.07 -25.21
C SER A 446 1.98 -26.65 -26.41
N PRO A 447 2.69 -27.58 -27.08
CA PRO A 447 3.52 -27.22 -28.24
C PRO A 447 2.76 -26.42 -29.31
N GLU A 448 1.52 -26.79 -29.60
CA GLU A 448 0.67 -26.11 -30.57
C GLU A 448 0.08 -24.81 -30.02
N GLY A 449 -0.37 -24.82 -28.76
CA GLY A 449 -0.94 -23.64 -28.12
C GLY A 449 0.06 -22.50 -27.93
N PHE A 450 1.32 -22.85 -27.66
CA PHE A 450 2.37 -21.88 -27.37
C PHE A 450 2.73 -21.02 -28.57
N LEU A 451 2.55 -21.52 -29.80
CA LEU A 451 2.69 -20.72 -31.01
C LEU A 451 1.74 -19.51 -30.99
N GLY A 452 0.50 -19.71 -30.53
CA GLY A 452 -0.47 -18.63 -30.41
C GLY A 452 -0.16 -17.62 -29.30
N ILE A 453 0.68 -17.97 -28.31
CA ILE A 453 1.21 -17.03 -27.32
C ILE A 453 2.33 -16.18 -27.94
N LEU A 454 3.21 -16.81 -28.74
CA LEU A 454 4.29 -16.10 -29.43
C LEU A 454 3.74 -15.08 -30.44
N ASP A 455 2.64 -15.39 -31.12
CA ASP A 455 1.97 -14.49 -32.06
C ASP A 455 1.44 -13.20 -31.41
N GLU A 456 1.27 -13.18 -30.08
CA GLU A 456 0.81 -12.00 -29.33
C GLU A 456 1.96 -11.10 -28.85
N PHE A 457 3.23 -11.45 -29.12
CA PHE A 457 4.37 -10.61 -28.73
C PHE A 457 4.27 -9.24 -29.40
N SER A 458 4.49 -8.18 -28.61
CA SER A 458 4.58 -6.83 -29.13
C SER A 458 5.76 -6.69 -30.11
N ALA A 459 5.70 -5.68 -30.98
CA ALA A 459 6.72 -5.46 -32.01
C ALA A 459 8.14 -5.33 -31.43
N ASP A 460 8.29 -4.67 -30.28
CA ASP A 460 9.57 -4.48 -29.59
C ASP A 460 10.17 -5.79 -29.08
N PHE A 461 9.33 -6.79 -28.80
CA PHE A 461 9.70 -8.08 -28.24
C PHE A 461 9.74 -9.21 -29.27
N ALA A 462 9.37 -8.98 -30.53
CA ALA A 462 9.28 -10.02 -31.56
C ALA A 462 10.58 -10.84 -31.72
N SER A 463 11.74 -10.20 -31.56
CA SER A 463 13.05 -10.86 -31.62
C SER A 463 13.30 -11.88 -30.49
N LEU A 464 12.51 -11.82 -29.41
CA LEU A 464 12.63 -12.67 -28.23
C LEU A 464 11.75 -13.93 -28.29
N GLN A 465 10.99 -14.16 -29.37
CA GLN A 465 10.19 -15.38 -29.52
C GLN A 465 11.05 -16.65 -29.43
N GLY A 466 12.28 -16.63 -29.98
CA GLY A 466 13.21 -17.77 -29.88
C GLY A 466 13.69 -18.03 -28.44
N LEU A 467 13.88 -16.97 -27.65
CA LEU A 467 14.16 -17.10 -26.21
C LEU A 467 12.95 -17.72 -25.49
N ALA A 468 11.74 -17.24 -25.79
CA ALA A 468 10.50 -17.74 -25.19
C ALA A 468 10.31 -19.24 -25.46
N GLN A 469 10.59 -19.72 -26.68
CA GLN A 469 10.58 -21.15 -27.02
C GLN A 469 11.61 -21.96 -26.23
N LYS A 470 12.83 -21.43 -26.06
CA LYS A 470 13.89 -22.10 -25.29
C LYS A 470 13.51 -22.23 -23.82
N LEU A 471 13.00 -21.15 -23.21
CA LEU A 471 12.52 -21.14 -21.83
C LEU A 471 11.33 -22.09 -21.65
N HIS A 472 10.38 -22.06 -22.58
CA HIS A 472 9.25 -22.97 -22.62
C HIS A 472 9.68 -24.43 -22.62
N GLY A 473 10.64 -24.83 -23.46
CA GLY A 473 11.14 -26.20 -23.51
C GLY A 473 11.87 -26.65 -22.23
N LEU A 474 12.51 -25.73 -21.50
CA LEU A 474 13.15 -26.00 -20.22
C LEU A 474 12.12 -26.19 -19.09
N ILE A 475 11.13 -25.30 -19.04
CA ILE A 475 10.10 -25.30 -17.99
C ILE A 475 9.08 -26.39 -18.26
N PHE A 476 8.61 -26.57 -19.49
CA PHE A 476 7.56 -27.53 -19.87
C PHE A 476 8.10 -28.62 -20.80
N PRO A 477 9.03 -29.48 -20.33
CA PRO A 477 9.58 -30.53 -21.18
C PRO A 477 8.45 -31.47 -21.62
N VAL A 478 8.45 -31.82 -22.91
CA VAL A 478 7.41 -32.67 -23.49
C VAL A 478 7.73 -34.14 -23.20
N ARG A 479 6.77 -34.86 -22.61
CA ARG A 479 6.82 -36.31 -22.35
C ARG A 479 5.56 -36.93 -22.93
N ASP A 480 5.73 -37.96 -23.77
CA ASP A 480 4.63 -38.66 -24.44
C ASP A 480 3.66 -37.70 -25.17
N GLY A 481 4.21 -36.67 -25.83
CA GLY A 481 3.44 -35.67 -26.58
C GLY A 481 2.68 -34.66 -25.73
N LYS A 482 2.86 -34.64 -24.41
CA LYS A 482 2.24 -33.67 -23.49
C LYS A 482 3.29 -32.92 -22.70
N ILE A 483 2.98 -31.68 -22.32
CA ILE A 483 3.84 -30.94 -21.40
C ILE A 483 3.87 -31.58 -20.01
N PHE A 484 5.06 -31.64 -19.44
CA PHE A 484 5.23 -32.03 -18.05
C PHE A 484 5.11 -30.80 -17.13
N THR A 485 4.15 -30.86 -16.21
CA THR A 485 3.87 -29.82 -15.18
C THR A 485 4.20 -30.30 -13.77
N GLY A 486 4.91 -31.42 -13.63
CA GLY A 486 5.40 -31.92 -12.35
C GLY A 486 6.72 -31.26 -11.96
N THR A 487 7.19 -31.54 -10.75
CA THR A 487 8.50 -31.08 -10.26
C THR A 487 9.46 -32.26 -10.20
N GLU A 488 10.61 -32.12 -10.84
CA GLU A 488 11.72 -33.07 -10.67
C GLU A 488 12.48 -32.74 -9.38
N THR A 489 13.00 -33.73 -8.66
CA THR A 489 13.67 -33.51 -7.36
C THR A 489 15.15 -33.90 -7.39
N GLU A 490 15.60 -34.53 -8.47
CA GLU A 490 17.00 -34.87 -8.68
C GLU A 490 17.86 -33.62 -8.85
N GLN A 491 19.02 -33.57 -8.20
CA GLN A 491 19.92 -32.41 -8.21
C GLN A 491 20.28 -31.95 -9.63
N ALA A 492 20.61 -32.90 -10.52
CA ALA A 492 20.93 -32.61 -11.91
C ALA A 492 19.74 -31.98 -12.67
N ALA A 493 18.50 -32.29 -12.28
CA ALA A 493 17.31 -31.69 -12.88
C ALA A 493 17.07 -30.26 -12.39
N ILE A 494 17.30 -30.02 -11.10
CA ILE A 494 17.24 -28.71 -10.48
C ILE A 494 18.27 -27.77 -11.13
N GLU A 495 19.53 -28.22 -11.23
CA GLU A 495 20.62 -27.46 -11.86
C GLU A 495 20.33 -27.17 -13.33
N ARG A 496 19.92 -28.18 -14.10
CA ARG A 496 19.53 -27.98 -15.51
C ARG A 496 18.46 -26.91 -15.68
N LEU A 497 17.46 -26.89 -14.80
CA LEU A 497 16.38 -25.92 -14.88
C LEU A 497 16.86 -24.51 -14.55
N TYR A 498 17.54 -24.31 -13.42
CA TYR A 498 18.05 -22.98 -13.05
C TYR A 498 19.13 -22.48 -14.01
N ASP A 499 20.17 -23.27 -14.25
CA ASP A 499 21.31 -22.87 -15.06
C ASP A 499 20.90 -22.71 -16.53
N GLY A 500 20.08 -23.64 -17.05
CA GLY A 500 19.55 -23.53 -18.41
C GLY A 500 18.68 -22.29 -18.63
N THR A 501 17.88 -21.91 -17.63
CA THR A 501 17.02 -20.70 -17.71
C THR A 501 17.86 -19.43 -17.62
N ALA A 502 18.81 -19.37 -16.67
CA ALA A 502 19.71 -18.23 -16.53
C ALA A 502 20.59 -18.05 -17.77
N ASP A 503 21.14 -19.13 -18.32
CA ASP A 503 21.94 -19.11 -19.54
C ASP A 503 21.14 -18.69 -20.77
N ALA A 504 19.86 -19.09 -20.86
CA ALA A 504 18.99 -18.65 -21.95
C ALA A 504 18.82 -17.13 -21.95
N PHE A 505 18.50 -16.53 -20.80
CA PHE A 505 18.42 -15.08 -20.66
C PHE A 505 19.77 -14.41 -20.93
N ASN A 506 20.87 -14.96 -20.41
CA ASN A 506 22.21 -14.40 -20.61
C ASN A 506 22.63 -14.38 -22.08
N GLN A 507 22.42 -15.49 -22.80
CA GLN A 507 22.72 -15.58 -24.23
C GLN A 507 21.87 -14.62 -25.05
N ALA A 508 20.59 -14.48 -24.72
CA ALA A 508 19.72 -13.51 -25.38
C ALA A 508 20.20 -12.07 -25.13
N ALA A 509 20.56 -11.73 -23.89
CA ALA A 509 21.06 -10.41 -23.52
C ALA A 509 22.32 -10.01 -24.33
N LEU A 510 23.26 -10.95 -24.54
CA LEU A 510 24.47 -10.73 -25.34
C LEU A 510 24.16 -10.44 -26.82
N GLY A 511 22.97 -10.77 -27.31
CA GLY A 511 22.51 -10.46 -28.67
C GLY A 511 22.09 -9.01 -28.86
N PHE A 512 21.91 -8.24 -27.78
CA PHE A 512 21.54 -6.82 -27.81
C PHE A 512 22.78 -5.97 -27.46
N GLN A 513 23.04 -4.94 -28.26
CA GLN A 513 24.09 -3.95 -27.96
C GLN A 513 23.58 -2.94 -26.92
N ASP A 514 24.51 -2.34 -26.16
CA ASP A 514 24.20 -1.32 -25.15
C ASP A 514 23.70 -0.01 -25.75
#